data_AF-A0A847F8U7-F1
#
_entry.id   AF-A0A847F8U7-F1
#
_cell.length_a   1.000
_cell.length_b   1.000
_cell.length_c   1.000
_cell.angle_alpha   90.00
_cell.angle_beta   90.00
_cell.angle_gamma   90.00
#
_symmetry.space_group_name_H-M   'P 1'
#
loop_
_entity.id
_entity.type
_entity.pdbx_description
1 polymer ?
#
loop_
_entity_poly.entity_id
_entity_poly.type
_entity_poly.pdbx_seq_one_letter_code
_entity_poly.pdbx_strand_id
1 'polypeptide(L)'
;MSLTEIINSVPPVSVFFIVALVMLFAPSRTRAILFLISSLLVFLSLPLLQDGSLLTITFLNFELVPFSVDRLSVAFAYVFCLIAFFGGVYAFHLKDRGQQIAAMVYAGGSLGAIFAGDLFSLFVFW
;
A
#
# COMPACT_ATOMS: atom_id res chain seq x y z
N MET A 1 9.58 -19.85 -4.69
CA MET A 1 8.36 -19.22 -4.16
C MET A 1 7.49 -18.84 -5.36
N SER A 2 6.24 -19.28 -5.40
CA SER A 2 5.29 -18.89 -6.46
C SER A 2 4.88 -17.41 -6.29
N LEU A 3 4.40 -16.77 -7.35
CA LEU A 3 3.95 -15.36 -7.28
C LEU A 3 2.85 -15.18 -6.22
N THR A 4 1.94 -16.15 -6.10
CA THR A 4 0.86 -16.18 -5.11
C THR A 4 1.39 -16.26 -3.69
N GLU A 5 2.41 -17.08 -3.43
CA GLU A 5 3.04 -17.17 -2.11
C GLU A 5 3.67 -15.83 -1.68
N ILE A 6 4.34 -15.14 -2.60
CA ILE A 6 4.94 -13.82 -2.33
C ILE A 6 3.85 -12.80 -1.96
N ILE A 7 2.78 -12.74 -2.74
CA ILE A 7 1.66 -11.81 -2.52
C ILE A 7 0.98 -12.05 -1.16
N ASN A 8 0.87 -13.31 -0.73
CA ASN A 8 0.26 -13.66 0.55
C ASN A 8 1.19 -13.51 1.76
N SER A 9 2.49 -13.28 1.54
CA SER A 9 3.49 -13.12 2.62
C SER A 9 3.93 -11.68 2.84
N VAL A 10 3.57 -10.77 1.92
CA VAL A 10 4.03 -9.38 1.92
C VAL A 10 2.83 -8.44 1.82
N PRO A 11 2.64 -7.50 2.75
CA PRO A 11 1.50 -6.60 2.68
C PRO A 11 1.56 -5.71 1.43
N PRO A 12 0.43 -5.51 0.73
CA PRO A 12 0.39 -4.71 -0.50
C PRO A 12 0.84 -3.25 -0.32
N VAL A 13 0.77 -2.72 0.91
CA VAL A 13 1.28 -1.39 1.29
C VAL A 13 2.75 -1.19 0.94
N SER A 14 3.55 -2.27 0.97
CA SER A 14 4.98 -2.23 0.65
C SER A 14 5.26 -1.65 -0.73
N VAL A 15 4.38 -1.91 -1.72
CA VAL A 15 4.49 -1.36 -3.07
C VAL A 15 4.45 0.16 -3.02
N PHE A 16 3.52 0.74 -2.26
CA PHE A 16 3.38 2.19 -2.13
C PHE A 16 4.59 2.83 -1.47
N PHE A 17 5.09 2.25 -0.38
CA PHE A 17 6.25 2.80 0.32
C PHE A 17 7.56 2.65 -0.46
N ILE A 18 7.77 1.52 -1.13
CA ILE A 18 8.93 1.33 -2.01
C ILE A 18 8.89 2.36 -3.15
N VAL A 19 7.73 2.54 -3.77
CA VAL A 19 7.60 3.51 -4.86
C VAL A 19 7.76 4.95 -4.36
N ALA A 20 7.26 5.29 -3.16
CA ALA A 20 7.48 6.60 -2.54
C ALA A 20 8.98 6.89 -2.35
N LEU A 21 9.78 5.91 -1.94
CA LEU A 21 11.24 6.04 -1.85
C LEU A 21 11.88 6.22 -3.24
N VAL A 22 11.45 5.47 -4.25
CA VAL A 22 11.93 5.62 -5.64
C VAL A 22 11.59 7.02 -6.19
N MET A 23 10.42 7.57 -5.82
CA MET A 23 9.98 8.90 -6.24
C MET A 23 10.87 10.04 -5.74
N LEU A 24 11.67 9.84 -4.68
CA LEU A 24 12.65 10.83 -4.19
C LEU A 24 13.65 11.24 -5.29
N PHE A 25 14.03 10.29 -6.14
CA PHE A 25 15.02 10.48 -7.19
C PHE A 25 14.39 10.68 -8.58
N ALA A 26 13.08 10.44 -8.72
CA ALA A 26 12.40 10.49 -10.00
C ALA A 26 11.97 11.94 -10.41
N PRO A 27 11.96 12.24 -11.73
CA PRO A 27 11.45 13.50 -12.25
C PRO A 27 9.91 13.56 -12.22
N SER A 28 9.35 14.76 -12.36
CA SER A 28 7.92 15.04 -12.11
C SER A 28 6.93 14.14 -12.84
N ARG A 29 7.13 13.89 -14.14
CA ARG A 29 6.22 13.05 -14.93
C ARG A 29 6.33 11.57 -14.53
N THR A 30 7.56 11.10 -14.31
CA THR A 30 7.81 9.71 -13.89
C THR A 30 7.19 9.41 -12.54
N ARG A 31 7.21 10.37 -11.60
CA ARG A 31 6.55 10.21 -10.30
C ARG A 31 5.04 9.96 -10.43
N ALA A 32 4.33 10.74 -11.25
CA ALA A 32 2.91 10.51 -11.48
C ALA A 32 2.62 9.15 -12.14
N ILE A 33 3.46 8.74 -13.11
CA ILE A 33 3.38 7.41 -13.74
C ILE A 33 3.61 6.29 -12.71
N LEU A 34 4.64 6.43 -11.86
CA LEU A 34 4.95 5.47 -10.80
C LEU A 34 3.78 5.31 -9.81
N PHE A 35 3.16 6.43 -9.42
CA PHE A 35 1.96 6.42 -8.58
C PHE A 35 0.85 5.61 -9.26
N LEU A 36 0.50 5.92 -10.51
CA LEU A 36 -0.54 5.20 -11.23
C LEU A 36 -0.28 3.70 -11.37
N ILE A 37 0.94 3.34 -11.77
CA ILE A 37 1.34 1.95 -11.94
C ILE A 37 1.25 1.22 -10.60
N SER A 38 1.71 1.82 -9.51
CA SER A 38 1.65 1.21 -8.18
C SER A 38 0.21 0.94 -7.73
N SER A 39 -0.71 1.90 -7.90
CA SER A 39 -2.12 1.72 -7.56
C SER A 39 -2.76 0.62 -8.39
N LEU A 40 -2.44 0.56 -9.69
CA LEU A 40 -2.94 -0.49 -10.56
C LEU A 40 -2.37 -1.88 -10.21
N LEU A 41 -1.06 -1.95 -9.92
CA LEU A 41 -0.40 -3.20 -9.51
C LEU A 41 -1.02 -3.75 -8.23
N VAL A 42 -1.23 -2.89 -7.22
CA VAL A 42 -1.87 -3.33 -5.97
C VAL A 42 -3.32 -3.76 -6.23
N PHE A 43 -4.10 -2.98 -6.99
CA PHE A 43 -5.47 -3.35 -7.35
C PHE A 43 -5.56 -4.74 -8.01
N LEU A 44 -4.68 -5.02 -8.97
CA LEU A 44 -4.62 -6.31 -9.66
C LEU A 44 -4.11 -7.46 -8.79
N SER A 45 -3.41 -7.15 -7.69
CA SER A 45 -2.94 -8.16 -6.73
C SER A 45 -4.01 -8.60 -5.73
N LEU A 46 -5.04 -7.78 -5.48
CA LEU A 46 -6.08 -8.06 -4.48
C LEU A 46 -6.84 -9.38 -4.69
N PRO A 47 -7.20 -9.81 -5.93
CA PRO A 47 -7.82 -11.12 -6.15
C PRO A 47 -6.93 -12.32 -5.79
N LEU A 48 -5.62 -12.11 -5.68
CA LEU A 48 -4.65 -13.17 -5.39
C LEU A 48 -4.40 -13.32 -3.87
N LEU A 49 -4.94 -12.40 -3.07
CA LEU A 49 -4.91 -12.47 -1.62
C LEU A 49 -5.88 -13.55 -1.14
N GLN A 50 -5.36 -14.47 -0.35
CA GLN A 50 -6.12 -15.53 0.29
C GLN A 50 -6.67 -15.04 1.64
N ASP A 51 -7.92 -15.40 1.91
CA ASP A 51 -8.57 -15.12 3.19
C ASP A 51 -7.80 -15.82 4.32
N GLY A 52 -7.47 -15.08 5.38
CA GLY A 52 -6.65 -15.58 6.49
C GLY A 52 -5.13 -15.48 6.30
N SER A 53 -4.64 -14.92 5.18
CA SER A 53 -3.21 -14.58 5.05
C SER A 53 -2.78 -13.59 6.13
N LEU A 54 -1.65 -13.89 6.79
CA LEU A 54 -1.24 -13.18 8.00
C LEU A 54 0.29 -13.07 8.06
N LEU A 55 0.78 -11.88 8.40
CA LEU A 55 2.18 -11.65 8.75
C LEU A 55 2.26 -11.19 10.21
N THR A 56 2.99 -11.96 11.01
CA THR A 56 3.30 -11.62 12.39
C THR A 56 4.75 -11.20 12.54
N ILE A 57 5.01 -10.17 13.33
CA ILE A 57 6.36 -9.72 13.69
C ILE A 57 6.45 -9.56 15.21
N THR A 58 7.43 -10.20 15.84
CA THR A 58 7.72 -9.97 17.27
C THR A 58 8.60 -8.73 17.42
N PHE A 59 8.12 -7.72 18.12
CA PHE A 59 8.84 -6.47 18.38
C PHE A 59 8.61 -6.00 19.82
N LEU A 60 9.68 -5.69 20.56
CA LEU A 60 9.60 -5.28 21.97
C LEU A 60 8.77 -6.23 22.87
N ASN A 61 8.84 -7.54 22.61
CA ASN A 61 8.02 -8.58 23.24
C ASN A 61 6.49 -8.48 22.97
N PHE A 62 6.07 -7.63 22.03
CA PHE A 62 4.73 -7.65 21.46
C PHE A 62 4.71 -8.52 20.21
N GLU A 63 3.61 -9.21 20.01
CA GLU A 63 3.30 -9.91 18.76
C GLU A 63 2.45 -8.97 17.90
N LEU A 64 3.08 -8.32 16.92
CA LEU A 64 2.42 -7.38 16.01
C LEU A 64 1.92 -8.12 14.77
N VAL A 65 0.74 -7.73 14.29
CA VAL A 65 0.08 -8.24 13.08
C VAL A 65 -0.08 -7.08 12.08
N PRO A 66 1.01 -6.63 11.43
CA PRO A 66 0.96 -5.54 10.44
C PRO A 66 0.20 -5.89 9.15
N PHE A 67 -0.15 -7.18 8.96
CA PHE A 67 -0.88 -7.65 7.81
C PHE A 67 -1.78 -8.82 8.19
N SER A 68 -3.07 -8.64 8.00
CA SER A 68 -4.12 -9.64 8.17
C SER A 68 -5.13 -9.45 7.05
N VAL A 69 -5.40 -10.50 6.29
CA VAL A 69 -6.35 -10.48 5.18
C VAL A 69 -7.67 -11.08 5.61
N ASP A 70 -8.73 -10.32 5.36
CA ASP A 70 -10.11 -10.75 5.51
C ASP A 70 -10.96 -10.17 4.37
N ARG A 71 -12.19 -10.69 4.20
CA ARG A 71 -13.07 -10.27 3.10
C ARG A 71 -13.46 -8.79 3.16
N LEU A 72 -13.53 -8.20 4.35
CA LEU A 72 -13.86 -6.78 4.53
C LEU A 72 -12.65 -5.89 4.20
N SER A 73 -11.46 -6.24 4.68
CA SER A 73 -10.24 -5.49 4.35
C SER A 73 -9.97 -5.49 2.84
N VAL A 74 -10.19 -6.61 2.13
CA VAL A 74 -10.08 -6.66 0.66
C VAL A 74 -11.11 -5.74 -0.01
N ALA A 75 -12.36 -5.69 0.47
CA ALA A 75 -13.38 -4.80 -0.08
C ALA A 75 -12.98 -3.31 0.05
N PHE A 76 -12.47 -2.91 1.22
CA PHE A 76 -11.96 -1.55 1.41
C PHE A 76 -10.69 -1.29 0.60
N ALA A 77 -9.79 -2.27 0.48
CA ALA A 77 -8.57 -2.13 -0.31
C ALA A 77 -8.87 -1.78 -1.78
N TYR A 78 -9.93 -2.36 -2.38
CA TYR A 78 -10.38 -1.97 -3.72
C TYR A 78 -10.75 -0.49 -3.80
N VAL A 79 -11.52 0.02 -2.84
CA VAL A 79 -11.95 1.43 -2.81
C VAL A 79 -10.73 2.35 -2.69
N PHE A 80 -9.81 2.05 -1.78
CA PHE A 80 -8.62 2.87 -1.56
C PHE A 80 -7.64 2.80 -2.73
N CYS A 81 -7.52 1.65 -3.41
CA CYS A 81 -6.74 1.55 -4.64
C CYS A 81 -7.32 2.41 -5.76
N LEU A 82 -8.65 2.48 -5.90
CA LEU A 82 -9.30 3.36 -6.88
C LEU A 82 -9.08 4.83 -6.54
N ILE A 83 -9.23 5.23 -5.28
CA ILE A 83 -8.93 6.59 -4.81
C ILE A 83 -7.46 6.94 -5.11
N ALA A 84 -6.52 6.04 -4.78
CA ALA A 84 -5.11 6.21 -5.05
C ALA A 84 -4.81 6.30 -6.56
N PHE A 85 -5.49 5.52 -7.40
CA PHE A 85 -5.36 5.59 -8.85
C PHE A 85 -5.78 6.96 -9.39
N PHE A 86 -6.96 7.46 -8.99
CA PHE A 86 -7.41 8.80 -9.41
C PHE A 86 -6.52 9.91 -8.85
N GLY A 87 -5.99 9.74 -7.63
CA GLY A 87 -4.95 10.61 -7.07
C GLY A 87 -3.70 10.64 -7.94
N GLY A 88 -3.25 9.49 -8.45
CA GLY A 88 -2.16 9.39 -9.42
C GLY A 88 -2.45 10.08 -10.76
N VAL A 89 -3.68 10.01 -11.26
CA VAL A 89 -4.09 10.78 -12.47
C VAL A 89 -3.97 12.28 -12.20
N TYR A 90 -4.48 12.74 -11.06
CA TYR A 90 -4.39 14.15 -10.67
C TYR A 90 -2.93 14.60 -10.48
N ALA A 91 -2.07 13.72 -9.97
CA ALA A 91 -0.67 14.01 -9.70
C ALA A 91 0.13 14.48 -10.93
N PHE A 92 -0.31 14.20 -12.17
CA PHE A 92 0.31 14.77 -13.37
C PHE A 92 0.31 16.30 -13.40
N HIS A 93 -0.66 16.94 -12.74
CA HIS A 93 -0.74 18.40 -12.62
C HIS A 93 0.18 18.95 -11.52
N LEU A 94 0.54 18.11 -10.54
CA LEU A 94 1.42 18.48 -9.43
C LEU A 94 2.88 18.42 -9.88
N LYS A 95 3.62 19.52 -9.69
CA LYS A 95 5.07 19.57 -9.97
C LYS A 95 5.93 19.39 -8.73
N ASP A 96 5.36 19.72 -7.56
CA ASP A 96 6.06 19.61 -6.29
C ASP A 96 6.31 18.14 -5.92
N ARG A 97 7.55 17.84 -5.55
CA ARG A 97 7.97 16.48 -5.20
C ARG A 97 7.38 16.06 -3.87
N GLY A 98 7.38 16.95 -2.88
CA GLY A 98 6.90 16.67 -1.53
C GLY A 98 5.44 16.28 -1.52
N GLN A 99 4.59 17.01 -2.26
CA GLN A 99 3.16 16.72 -2.36
C GLN A 99 2.88 15.33 -2.96
N GLN A 100 3.56 14.96 -4.05
CA GLN A 100 3.34 13.65 -4.67
C GLN A 100 3.82 12.49 -3.79
N ILE A 101 4.95 12.67 -3.10
CA ILE A 101 5.47 11.66 -2.15
C ILE A 101 4.55 11.57 -0.93
N ALA A 102 4.11 12.70 -0.37
CA ALA A 102 3.19 12.71 0.76
C ALA A 102 1.85 12.04 0.41
N ALA A 103 1.31 12.30 -0.78
CA ALA A 103 0.10 11.62 -1.27
C ALA A 103 0.32 10.10 -1.42
N MET A 104 1.50 9.69 -1.87
CA MET A 104 1.85 8.27 -2.03
C MET A 104 1.98 7.57 -0.68
N VAL A 105 2.65 8.20 0.28
CA VAL A 105 2.78 7.69 1.66
C VAL A 105 1.43 7.63 2.35
N TYR A 106 0.56 8.64 2.15
CA TYR A 106 -0.80 8.65 2.69
C TYR A 106 -1.66 7.51 2.11
N ALA A 107 -1.58 7.27 0.80
CA ALA A 107 -2.26 6.13 0.17
C ALA A 107 -1.74 4.80 0.71
N GLY A 108 -0.43 4.67 0.91
CA GLY A 108 0.19 3.53 1.57
C GLY A 108 -0.30 3.34 3.00
N GLY A 109 -0.20 4.36 3.86
CA GLY A 109 -0.68 4.32 5.24
C GLY A 109 -2.14 3.91 5.34
N SER A 110 -3.00 4.46 4.47
CA SER A 110 -4.41 4.06 4.41
C SER A 110 -4.61 2.57 4.12
N LEU A 111 -3.87 2.01 3.15
CA LEU A 111 -3.89 0.56 2.87
C LEU A 111 -3.31 -0.27 4.02
N GLY A 112 -2.24 0.21 4.66
CA GLY A 112 -1.67 -0.44 5.83
C GLY A 112 -2.67 -0.52 6.98
N ALA A 113 -3.40 0.56 7.26
CA ALA A 113 -4.43 0.60 8.29
C ALA A 113 -5.59 -0.35 8.00
N ILE A 114 -5.97 -0.53 6.72
CA ILE A 114 -7.00 -1.49 6.29
C ILE A 114 -6.59 -2.94 6.57
N PHE A 115 -5.31 -3.27 6.38
CA PHE A 115 -4.79 -4.63 6.58
C PHE A 115 -4.20 -4.86 7.99
N ALA A 116 -4.22 -3.86 8.88
CA ALA A 116 -3.70 -4.02 10.22
C ALA A 116 -4.56 -5.00 11.04
N GLY A 117 -3.94 -6.05 11.57
CA GLY A 117 -4.61 -7.06 12.39
C GLY A 117 -4.64 -6.73 13.89
N ASP A 118 -3.99 -5.64 14.30
CA ASP A 118 -3.92 -5.19 15.69
C ASP A 118 -3.90 -3.65 15.79
N LEU A 119 -4.15 -3.12 16.99
CA LEU A 119 -4.23 -1.68 17.23
C LEU A 119 -2.89 -0.95 17.08
N PHE A 120 -1.76 -1.56 17.46
CA PHE A 120 -0.45 -0.92 17.31
C PHE A 120 -0.11 -0.74 15.84
N SER A 121 -0.29 -1.79 15.04
CA SER A 121 -0.10 -1.74 13.59
C SER A 121 -1.02 -0.70 12.95
N LEU A 122 -2.29 -0.65 13.38
CA LEU A 122 -3.24 0.36 12.91
C LEU A 122 -2.77 1.79 13.20
N PHE A 123 -2.30 2.06 14.42
CA PHE A 123 -1.79 3.38 14.80
C PHE A 123 -0.49 3.76 14.10
N VAL A 124 0.35 2.80 13.73
CA VAL A 124 1.58 3.06 12.95
C VAL A 124 1.25 3.49 11.52
N PHE A 125 0.18 2.94 10.95
CA PHE A 125 -0.25 3.26 9.59
C PHE A 125 -1.18 4.49 9.48
N TRP A 126 -1.77 4.93 10.60
CA TRP A 126 -2.63 6.11 10.70
C TRP A 126 -1.84 7.42 10.71
#